data_AF-J0XDV7-F1
#
_entry.id   AF-J0XDV7-F1
#
_cell.length_a   1.000
_cell.length_b   1.000
_cell.length_c   1.000
_cell.angle_alpha   90.00
_cell.angle_beta   90.00
_cell.angle_gamma   90.00
#
_symmetry.space_group_name_H-M   'P 1'
#
loop_
_entity.id
_entity.type
_entity.pdbx_description
1 polymer ?
#
loop_
_entity_poly.entity_id
_entity_poly.type
_entity_poly.pdbx_seq_one_letter_code
_entity_poly.pdbx_strand_id
1 'polypeptide(L)' 'MPAQEKADIEEAARLSGRTVTEYVRTAARDAALTDLARSVIVSAETFDALLAALDSPPAPNPAMDRAHLRAAELGL' A
#
# COMPACT_ATOMS: atom_id res chain seq x y z
N MET A 1 2.58 25.31 7.47
CA MET A 1 4.00 24.89 7.39
C MET A 1 4.82 25.83 8.25
N PRO A 2 5.46 25.34 9.33
CA PRO A 2 6.47 26.06 10.09
C PRO A 2 7.55 26.69 9.21
N ALA A 3 8.16 27.79 9.67
CA ALA A 3 9.16 28.53 8.90
C ALA A 3 10.40 27.69 8.54
N GLN A 4 10.83 26.81 9.45
CA GLN A 4 11.98 25.93 9.22
C GLN A 4 11.71 24.91 8.11
N GLU A 5 10.54 24.24 8.14
CA GLU A 5 10.15 23.29 7.08
C GLU A 5 10.14 23.94 5.69
N LYS A 6 9.70 25.20 5.61
CA LYS A 6 9.73 25.96 4.36
C LYS A 6 11.17 26.16 3.86
N ALA A 7 12.07 26.58 4.74
CA ALA A 7 13.46 26.83 4.41
C ALA A 7 14.18 25.55 3.95
N ASP A 8 13.91 24.41 4.61
CA ASP A 8 14.48 23.12 4.25
C ASP A 8 14.02 22.67 2.84
N ILE A 9 12.73 22.88 2.51
CA ILE A 9 12.19 22.58 1.18
C ILE A 9 12.78 23.51 0.11
N GLU A 10 12.91 24.80 0.40
CA GLU A 10 13.51 25.78 -0.52
C GLU A 10 14.97 25.44 -0.84
N GLU A 11 15.74 25.06 0.19
CA GLU A 11 17.13 24.64 0.02
C GLU A 11 17.23 23.33 -0.76
N ALA A 12 16.39 22.34 -0.48
CA ALA A 12 16.36 21.08 -1.22
C ALA A 12 15.96 21.26 -2.70
N ALA A 13 15.00 22.14 -2.97
CA ALA A 13 14.63 22.53 -4.34
C ALA A 13 15.80 23.18 -5.07
N ARG A 14 16.50 24.12 -4.40
CA ARG A 14 17.69 24.78 -4.93
C ARG A 14 18.82 23.80 -5.24
N LEU A 15 19.13 22.88 -4.32
CA LEU A 15 20.16 21.86 -4.49
C LEU A 15 19.84 20.87 -5.62
N SER A 16 18.56 20.57 -5.83
CA SER A 16 18.10 19.69 -6.91
C SER A 16 17.93 20.39 -8.27
N GLY A 17 18.19 21.71 -8.34
CA GLY A 17 18.04 22.49 -9.57
C GLY A 17 16.59 22.64 -10.04
N ARG A 18 15.63 22.55 -9.12
CA ARG A 18 14.19 22.58 -9.41
C ARG A 18 13.54 23.78 -8.75
N THR A 19 12.39 24.20 -9.29
CA THR A 19 11.53 25.11 -8.53
C THR A 19 10.96 24.40 -7.30
N VAL A 20 10.61 25.15 -6.25
CA VAL A 20 9.95 24.61 -5.05
C VAL A 20 8.69 23.82 -5.41
N THR A 21 7.91 24.32 -6.37
CA THR A 21 6.70 23.64 -6.85
C THR A 21 7.01 22.30 -7.51
N GLU A 22 8.02 22.21 -8.36
CA GLU A 22 8.43 20.94 -8.99
C GLU A 22 9.00 19.95 -7.98
N TYR A 23 9.80 20.44 -7.03
CA TYR A 23 10.35 19.63 -5.95
C TYR A 23 9.24 18.99 -5.11
N VAL A 24 8.31 19.80 -4.59
CA VAL A 24 7.19 19.32 -3.77
C VAL A 24 6.28 18.39 -4.56
N ARG A 25 5.96 18.74 -5.83
CA ARG A 25 5.12 17.88 -6.69
C ARG A 25 5.76 16.50 -6.90
N THR A 26 7.07 16.46 -7.14
CA THR A 26 7.78 15.20 -7.35
C THR A 26 7.82 14.39 -6.06
N ALA A 27 8.18 15.01 -4.94
CA ALA A 27 8.22 14.34 -3.64
C ALA A 27 6.84 13.77 -3.24
N ALA A 28 5.76 14.53 -3.45
CA ALA A 28 4.41 14.07 -3.20
C ALA A 28 4.00 12.89 -4.10
N ARG A 29 4.40 12.93 -5.39
CA ARG A 29 4.16 11.82 -6.32
C ARG A 29 4.91 10.57 -5.89
N ASP A 30 6.18 10.69 -5.52
CA ASP A 30 7.02 9.56 -5.13
C ASP A 30 6.53 8.94 -3.81
N ALA A 31 6.10 9.77 -2.85
CA ALA A 31 5.45 9.31 -1.63
C ALA A 31 4.15 8.54 -1.93
N ALA A 32 3.29 9.09 -2.80
CA ALA A 32 2.06 8.41 -3.21
C ALA A 32 2.34 7.08 -3.93
N LEU A 33 3.35 7.02 -4.81
CA LEU A 33 3.75 5.77 -5.47
C LEU A 33 4.30 4.75 -4.48
N THR A 34 5.07 5.19 -3.48
CA THR A 34 5.56 4.32 -2.40
C THR A 34 4.41 3.76 -1.59
N ASP A 35 3.42 4.60 -1.27
CA ASP A 35 2.22 4.19 -0.55
C ASP A 35 1.34 3.22 -1.34
N LEU A 36 1.21 3.45 -2.65
CA LEU A 36 0.50 2.55 -3.56
C LEU A 36 1.25 1.23 -3.78
N ALA A 37 2.58 1.28 -3.73
CA ALA A 37 3.45 0.10 -3.86
C ALA A 37 3.61 -0.67 -2.54
N ARG A 38 2.90 -0.28 -1.47
CA ARG A 38 2.89 -1.04 -0.22
C ARG A 38 2.53 -2.49 -0.51
N SER A 39 3.50 -3.36 -0.26
CA SER A 39 3.36 -4.80 -0.42
C SER A 39 3.18 -5.48 0.92
N VAL A 40 2.48 -6.61 0.92
CA VAL A 40 2.40 -7.48 2.09
C VAL A 40 3.72 -8.26 2.13
N ILE A 41 4.62 -7.84 3.02
CA ILE A 41 5.87 -8.55 3.29
C ILE A 41 5.63 -9.51 4.44
N VAL A 42 5.94 -10.78 4.22
CA VAL A 42 5.78 -11.86 5.21
C VAL A 42 7.11 -12.57 5.44
N SER A 43 7.21 -13.31 6.55
CA SER A 43 8.34 -14.21 6.77
C SER A 43 8.35 -15.34 5.73
N ALA A 44 9.51 -15.98 5.55
CA ALA A 44 9.62 -17.14 4.65
C ALA A 44 8.62 -18.25 5.04
N GLU A 45 8.47 -18.55 6.32
CA GLU A 45 7.51 -19.53 6.83
C GLU A 45 6.06 -19.21 6.42
N THR A 46 5.64 -17.95 6.56
CA THR A 46 4.30 -17.54 6.14
C THR A 46 4.13 -17.58 4.62
N PHE A 47 5.20 -17.29 3.86
CA PHE A 47 5.17 -17.42 2.41
C PHE A 47 5.07 -18.89 1.96
N ASP A 48 5.80 -19.79 2.59
CA ASP A 48 5.72 -21.23 2.32
C ASP A 48 4.33 -21.78 2.67
N ALA A 49 3.74 -21.33 3.79
CA ALA A 49 2.37 -21.68 4.16
C ALA A 49 1.34 -21.16 3.13
N LEU A 50 1.55 -19.97 2.57
CA LEU A 50 0.73 -19.44 1.48
C LEU A 50 0.85 -20.31 0.22
N LEU A 51 2.06 -20.67 -0.19
CA LEU A 51 2.27 -21.53 -1.36
C LEU A 51 1.58 -22.89 -1.19
N ALA A 52 1.75 -23.53 -0.03
CA ALA A 52 1.08 -24.80 0.27
C ALA A 52 -0.45 -24.69 0.20
N ALA A 53 -1.02 -23.57 0.68
CA ALA A 53 -2.46 -23.32 0.59
C ALA A 53 -2.94 -23.02 -0.84
N LEU A 54 -2.09 -22.49 -1.73
CA LEU A 54 -2.42 -22.32 -3.15
C LEU A 54 -2.40 -23.66 -3.90
N ASP A 55 -1.45 -24.53 -3.60
CA ASP A 55 -1.34 -25.86 -4.21
C ASP A 55 -2.45 -26.79 -3.74
N SER A 56 -2.88 -26.67 -2.48
CA SER A 56 -4.00 -27.43 -1.93
C SER A 56 -4.95 -26.50 -1.16
N PRO A 57 -5.85 -25.81 -1.88
CA PRO A 57 -6.81 -24.89 -1.26
C PRO A 57 -7.67 -25.59 -0.21
N PRO A 58 -7.77 -25.06 1.01
CA PRO A 58 -8.64 -25.63 2.02
C PRO A 58 -10.10 -25.42 1.64
N ALA A 59 -10.95 -26.38 2.00
CA ALA A 59 -12.39 -26.20 1.87
C ALA A 59 -12.86 -25.01 2.72
N PRO A 60 -13.81 -24.19 2.25
CA PRO A 60 -14.46 -23.18 3.06
C PRO A 60 -15.02 -23.80 4.34
N ASN A 61 -14.89 -23.07 5.45
CA ASN A 61 -15.51 -23.51 6.68
C ASN A 61 -17.02 -23.15 6.69
N PRO A 62 -17.83 -23.76 7.56
CA PRO A 62 -19.27 -23.50 7.59
C PRO A 62 -19.66 -22.04 7.84
N ALA A 63 -18.77 -21.23 8.45
CA ALA A 63 -19.04 -19.81 8.63
C ALA A 63 -18.92 -19.03 7.31
N MET A 64 -17.95 -19.38 6.47
CA MET A 64 -17.81 -18.82 5.12
C MET A 64 -18.99 -19.21 4.24
N ASP A 65 -19.46 -20.45 4.30
CA ASP A 65 -20.64 -20.89 3.53
C ASP A 65 -21.88 -20.06 3.88
N ARG A 66 -22.13 -19.84 5.18
CA ARG A 66 -23.26 -19.00 5.63
C ARG A 66 -23.11 -17.56 5.15
N ALA A 67 -21.91 -16.99 5.22
CA ALA A 67 -21.66 -15.63 4.75
C ALA A 67 -21.88 -15.51 3.24
N HIS A 68 -21.44 -16.50 2.45
CA HIS A 68 -21.64 -16.54 1.01
C HIS A 68 -23.13 -16.62 0.64
N LEU A 69 -23.89 -17.52 1.27
CA LEU A 69 -25.33 -17.63 1.06
C LEU A 69 -26.05 -16.32 1.38
N ARG A 70 -25.66 -15.68 2.49
CA ARG A 70 -26.25 -14.40 2.89
C ARG A 70 -25.91 -13.27 1.92
N ALA A 71 -24.70 -13.23 1.36
CA ALA A 71 -24.32 -12.25 0.34
C ALA A 71 -25.18 -12.42 -0.92
N ALA A 72 -25.42 -13.66 -1.36
CA ALA A 72 -26.27 -13.95 -2.51
C ALA A 72 -27.73 -13.49 -2.30
N GLU A 73 -28.30 -13.68 -1.10
CA GLU A 73 -29.63 -13.16 -0.75
C GLU A 73 -29.72 -11.64 -0.81
N LEU A 74 -28.61 -10.94 -0.54
CA LEU A 74 -28.51 -9.49 -0.51
C LEU A 74 -28.13 -8.87 -1.86
N GLY A 75 -27.81 -9.69 -2.87
CA GLY A 75 -27.38 -9.23 -4.20
C GLY A 75 -26.01 -8.54 -4.21
N LEU A 76 -25.11 -8.95 -3.32
CA LEU A 76 -23.72 -8.48 -3.22
C LEU A 76 -22.75 -9.29 -4.09
#